data_AF-A0A358DQL4-F1
#
_entry.id   AF-A0A358DQL4-F1
#
_cell.length_a   1.000
_cell.length_b   1.000
_cell.length_c   1.000
_cell.angle_alpha   90.00
_cell.angle_beta   90.00
_cell.angle_gamma   90.00
#
_symmetry.space_group_name_H-M   'P 1'
#
loop_
_entity.id
_entity.type
_entity.pdbx_description
1 polymer ?
#
loop_
_entity_poly.entity_id
_entity_poly.type
_entity_poly.pdbx_seq_one_letter_code
_entity_poly.pdbx_strand_id
1 'polypeptide(L)'
;MLSEVSLLRTDAAVRGYYPLPLGAVFKASVRLGHLYSDRPLPQENFFAGGIYSLRGFRLRSVGPTARVPNGYTPDSPMVEEVVGGNKQLIGSFEVEFPLVRAARLTGVVFYDAGNVWARGEPWLGGQPGVWPHGLLHSVGYGVRWQSPMGPLRFEIGYPLTPRSGPIYDEPSLFEFTIGSLF
;
A
#
# COMPACT_ATOMS: atom_id res chain seq x y z
N MET A 1 -30.60 3.99 -18.65
CA MET A 1 -29.46 3.12 -18.97
C MET A 1 -28.65 2.96 -17.68
N LEU A 2 -29.18 2.22 -16.72
CA LEU A 2 -28.70 2.18 -15.33
C LEU A 2 -28.40 0.71 -14.97
N SER A 3 -27.11 0.46 -14.68
CA SER A 3 -26.42 -0.76 -14.21
C SER A 3 -26.58 -2.06 -15.02
N GLU A 4 -25.75 -2.25 -16.06
CA GLU A 4 -25.50 -3.56 -16.69
C GLU A 4 -24.44 -4.41 -15.94
N VAL A 5 -24.01 -3.97 -14.75
CA VAL A 5 -22.92 -4.62 -13.99
C VAL A 5 -23.34 -4.83 -12.56
N SER A 6 -23.27 -6.08 -12.10
CA SER A 6 -23.36 -6.41 -10.69
C SER A 6 -21.97 -6.33 -10.04
N LEU A 7 -21.86 -5.46 -9.03
CA LEU A 7 -20.63 -5.20 -8.29
C LEU A 7 -20.91 -5.27 -6.79
N LEU A 8 -20.06 -5.98 -6.06
CA LEU A 8 -19.99 -5.91 -4.60
C LEU A 8 -18.53 -5.70 -4.19
N ARG A 9 -18.27 -4.55 -3.56
CA ARG A 9 -16.98 -4.25 -2.96
C ARG A 9 -17.09 -4.30 -1.44
N THR A 10 -16.21 -5.07 -0.81
CA THR A 10 -16.15 -5.21 0.64
C THR A 10 -14.78 -4.78 1.11
N ASP A 11 -14.76 -3.86 2.07
CA ASP A 11 -13.56 -3.37 2.72
C ASP A 11 -13.73 -3.53 4.24
N ALA A 12 -12.75 -4.13 4.90
CA ALA A 12 -12.68 -4.29 6.35
C ALA A 12 -11.36 -3.76 6.86
N ALA A 13 -11.39 -3.01 7.96
CA ALA A 13 -10.19 -2.49 8.59
C ALA A 13 -10.29 -2.60 10.11
N VAL A 14 -9.21 -3.09 10.73
CA VAL A 14 -9.05 -3.16 12.18
C VAL A 14 -7.82 -2.36 12.55
N ARG A 15 -7.93 -1.54 13.59
CA ARG A 15 -6.83 -0.71 14.10
C ARG A 15 -6.80 -0.80 15.63
N GLY A 16 -5.64 -1.14 16.17
CA GLY A 16 -5.37 -1.17 17.60
C GLY A 16 -4.32 -0.14 17.98
N TYR A 17 -4.47 0.41 19.18
CA TYR A 17 -3.58 1.42 19.73
C TYR A 17 -3.25 1.02 21.16
N TYR A 18 -1.96 0.97 21.48
CA TYR A 18 -1.49 0.62 22.81
C TYR A 18 -0.49 1.68 23.30
N PRO A 19 -0.78 2.37 24.43
CA PRO A 19 0.13 3.36 24.97
C PRO A 19 1.41 2.69 25.48
N LEU A 20 2.55 3.32 25.22
CA LEU A 20 3.87 2.93 25.70
C LEU A 20 4.42 4.01 26.65
N PRO A 21 5.47 3.71 27.45
CA PRO A 21 6.15 4.71 28.26
C PRO A 21 6.62 5.93 27.46
N LEU A 22 6.89 7.04 28.16
CA LEU A 22 7.40 8.30 27.58
C LEU A 22 6.44 9.00 26.59
N GLY A 23 5.18 8.56 26.55
CA GLY A 23 4.16 9.09 25.65
C GLY A 23 4.25 8.54 24.23
N ALA A 24 4.96 7.43 24.03
CA ALA A 24 4.94 6.69 22.78
C ALA A 24 3.64 5.89 22.64
N VAL A 25 3.28 5.52 21.41
CA VAL A 25 2.09 4.72 21.10
C VAL A 25 2.47 3.66 20.09
N PHE A 26 2.22 2.41 20.42
CA PHE A 26 2.24 1.32 19.45
C PHE A 26 0.90 1.28 18.72
N LYS A 27 0.95 1.14 17.40
CA LYS A 27 -0.20 1.00 16.52
C LYS A 27 -0.08 -0.27 15.71
N ALA A 28 -1.17 -1.01 15.62
CA ALA A 28 -1.29 -2.15 14.73
C ALA A 28 -2.52 -1.94 13.85
N SER A 29 -2.40 -2.18 12.55
CA SER A 29 -3.53 -2.10 11.63
C SER A 29 -3.51 -3.22 10.61
N VAL A 30 -4.69 -3.68 10.24
CA VAL A 30 -4.91 -4.65 9.17
C VAL A 30 -6.09 -4.15 8.34
N ARG A 31 -5.95 -4.20 7.02
CA ARG A 31 -6.98 -3.88 6.03
C ARG A 31 -7.12 -5.05 5.07
N LEU A 32 -8.35 -5.50 4.87
CA LEU A 32 -8.73 -6.53 3.92
C LEU A 32 -9.73 -5.94 2.93
N GLY A 33 -9.56 -6.23 1.65
CA GLY A 33 -10.50 -5.81 0.61
C GLY A 33 -10.79 -6.95 -0.35
N HIS A 34 -12.06 -7.13 -0.71
CA HIS A 34 -12.49 -8.10 -1.70
C HIS A 34 -13.52 -7.48 -2.64
N LEU A 35 -13.31 -7.70 -3.93
CA LEU A 35 -14.16 -7.24 -5.01
C LEU A 35 -14.76 -8.45 -5.73
N TYR A 36 -16.08 -8.53 -5.67
CA TYR A 36 -16.87 -9.44 -6.48
C TYR A 36 -17.55 -8.65 -7.60
N SER A 37 -17.47 -9.18 -8.82
CA SER A 37 -18.22 -8.67 -9.97
C SER A 37 -18.44 -9.77 -10.98
N ASP A 38 -19.50 -9.66 -11.77
CA ASP A 38 -19.78 -10.60 -12.87
C ASP A 38 -18.74 -10.55 -14.01
N ARG A 39 -18.08 -9.41 -14.22
CA ARG A 39 -17.01 -9.23 -15.22
C ARG A 39 -15.78 -8.54 -14.65
N PRO A 40 -14.59 -8.67 -15.27
CA PRO A 40 -13.40 -7.91 -14.87
C PRO A 40 -13.63 -6.39 -14.99
N LEU A 41 -13.27 -5.63 -13.95
CA LEU A 41 -13.39 -4.17 -13.90
C LEU A 41 -12.07 -3.58 -13.39
N PRO A 42 -11.06 -3.41 -14.25
CA PRO A 42 -9.73 -2.93 -13.83
C PRO A 42 -9.75 -1.59 -13.09
N GLN A 43 -10.74 -0.73 -13.38
CA GLN A 43 -10.94 0.56 -12.70
C GLN A 43 -11.33 0.42 -11.22
N GLU A 44 -11.94 -0.71 -10.84
CA GLU A 44 -12.37 -0.99 -9.46
C GLU A 44 -11.33 -1.81 -8.67
N ASN A 45 -10.27 -2.30 -9.35
CA ASN A 45 -9.26 -3.14 -8.73
C ASN A 45 -8.57 -2.41 -7.57
N PHE A 46 -8.15 -3.20 -6.59
CA PHE A 46 -7.26 -2.76 -5.54
C PHE A 46 -5.83 -2.65 -6.05
N PHE A 47 -5.11 -1.70 -5.47
CA PHE A 47 -3.69 -1.47 -5.70
C PHE A 47 -3.07 -1.15 -4.35
N ALA A 48 -1.83 -1.60 -4.14
CA ALA A 48 -1.05 -1.24 -2.96
C ALA A 48 0.26 -0.57 -3.37
N GLY A 49 1.03 -0.12 -2.37
CA GLY A 49 2.16 0.77 -2.55
C GLY A 49 1.80 2.22 -2.24
N GLY A 50 2.77 2.95 -1.70
CA GLY A 50 2.64 4.33 -1.29
C GLY A 50 2.30 4.54 0.19
N ILE A 51 2.39 5.80 0.64
CA ILE A 51 2.35 6.27 2.03
C ILE A 51 1.09 5.90 2.85
N TYR A 52 0.03 5.44 2.21
CA TYR A 52 -1.24 5.03 2.83
C TYR A 52 -1.49 3.51 2.80
N SER A 53 -0.58 2.72 2.22
CA SER A 53 -0.68 1.26 2.15
C SER A 53 0.65 0.58 2.51
N LEU A 54 1.59 0.49 1.56
CA LEU A 54 2.89 -0.16 1.72
C LEU A 54 3.97 0.87 1.41
N ARG A 55 4.52 1.47 2.46
CA ARG A 55 5.61 2.45 2.32
C ARG A 55 6.87 1.80 1.81
N GLY A 56 7.70 2.55 1.10
CA GLY A 56 8.90 1.99 0.46
C GLY A 56 8.62 1.39 -0.92
N PHE A 57 7.37 1.13 -1.28
CA PHE A 57 6.95 0.70 -2.62
C PHE A 57 6.22 1.84 -3.32
N ARG A 58 6.49 2.06 -4.61
CA ARG A 58 5.84 3.11 -5.40
C ARG A 58 4.31 3.03 -5.33
N LEU A 59 3.66 4.18 -5.35
CA LEU A 59 2.20 4.28 -5.35
C LEU A 59 1.61 3.40 -6.45
N ARG A 60 0.70 2.50 -6.07
CA ARG A 60 0.00 1.55 -6.96
C ARG A 60 0.92 0.58 -7.72
N SER A 61 2.15 0.35 -7.27
CA SER A 61 3.07 -0.61 -7.91
C SER A 61 2.89 -2.06 -7.43
N VAL A 62 2.07 -2.29 -6.41
CA VAL A 62 1.87 -3.62 -5.81
C VAL A 62 0.53 -4.20 -6.25
N GLY A 63 0.61 -5.26 -7.05
CA GLY A 63 -0.50 -6.10 -7.46
C GLY A 63 -0.22 -6.88 -8.73
N PRO A 64 -1.22 -7.63 -9.22
CA PRO A 64 -1.12 -8.39 -10.46
C PRO A 64 -0.80 -7.51 -11.65
N THR A 65 -0.05 -8.09 -12.58
CA THR A 65 0.38 -7.44 -13.80
C THR A 65 -0.31 -8.04 -15.02
N ALA A 66 -0.39 -7.27 -16.10
CA ALA A 66 -0.79 -7.76 -17.40
C ALA A 66 0.10 -7.16 -18.48
N ARG A 67 0.25 -7.89 -19.59
CA ARG A 67 0.93 -7.34 -20.77
C ARG A 67 -0.03 -6.42 -21.53
N VAL A 68 0.34 -5.17 -21.68
CA VAL A 68 -0.43 -4.16 -22.42
C VAL A 68 0.42 -3.53 -23.53
N PRO A 69 -0.20 -3.08 -24.65
CA PRO A 69 0.54 -2.37 -25.69
C PRO A 69 1.10 -1.04 -25.16
N ASN A 70 2.38 -0.77 -25.42
CA ASN A 70 3.03 0.50 -25.10
C ASN A 70 2.99 1.45 -26.31
N GLY A 71 1.78 1.89 -26.64
CA GLY A 71 1.54 2.79 -27.77
C GLY A 71 0.13 2.64 -28.36
N TYR A 72 -0.16 3.41 -29.41
CA TYR A 72 -1.48 3.47 -30.05
C TYR A 72 -1.54 2.73 -31.39
N THR A 73 -0.50 2.00 -31.75
CA THR A 73 -0.39 1.30 -33.03
C THR A 73 -0.48 -0.22 -32.82
N PRO A 74 -1.02 -0.99 -33.79
CA PRO A 74 -1.12 -2.45 -33.66
C PRO A 74 0.22 -3.17 -33.48
N ASP A 75 1.33 -2.55 -33.86
CA ASP A 75 2.71 -3.04 -33.75
C ASP A 75 3.45 -2.55 -32.50
N SER A 76 2.76 -1.82 -31.59
CA SER A 76 3.35 -1.32 -30.36
C SER A 76 3.91 -2.44 -29.48
N PRO A 77 5.12 -2.29 -28.91
CA PRO A 77 5.71 -3.32 -28.06
C PRO A 77 4.87 -3.52 -26.80
N MET A 78 4.72 -4.76 -26.36
CA MET A 78 3.93 -5.11 -25.18
C MET A 78 4.78 -5.03 -23.91
N VAL A 79 4.38 -4.20 -22.96
CA VAL A 79 5.03 -4.00 -21.65
C VAL A 79 4.20 -4.62 -20.53
N GLU A 80 4.85 -4.93 -19.42
CA GLU A 80 4.16 -5.41 -18.22
C GLU A 80 3.74 -4.23 -17.34
N GLU A 81 2.43 -4.10 -17.09
CA GLU A 81 1.85 -3.02 -16.29
C GLU A 81 1.05 -3.58 -15.12
N VAL A 82 1.05 -2.86 -14.00
CA VAL A 82 0.24 -3.23 -12.84
C VAL A 82 -1.22 -2.90 -13.12
N VAL A 83 -2.05 -3.93 -13.19
CA VAL A 83 -3.50 -3.81 -13.43
C VAL A 83 -4.32 -3.91 -12.15
N GLY A 84 -3.66 -4.21 -11.03
CA GLY A 84 -4.31 -4.38 -9.74
C GLY A 84 -5.10 -5.68 -9.65
N GLY A 85 -5.69 -5.93 -8.49
CA GLY A 85 -6.36 -7.20 -8.22
C GLY A 85 -7.70 -7.03 -7.51
N ASN A 86 -8.44 -8.13 -7.41
CA ASN A 86 -9.77 -8.12 -6.79
C ASN A 86 -9.71 -8.43 -5.28
N LYS A 87 -8.52 -8.67 -4.74
CA LYS A 87 -8.27 -8.99 -3.33
C LYS A 87 -7.07 -8.21 -2.84
N GLN A 88 -7.13 -7.67 -1.63
CA GLN A 88 -5.99 -7.04 -0.97
C GLN A 88 -5.93 -7.40 0.51
N LEU A 89 -4.72 -7.51 1.03
CA LEU A 89 -4.42 -7.59 2.46
C LEU A 89 -3.24 -6.68 2.74
N ILE A 90 -3.41 -5.74 3.65
CA ILE A 90 -2.37 -4.79 4.06
C ILE A 90 -2.33 -4.77 5.59
N GLY A 91 -1.17 -5.03 6.17
CA GLY A 91 -0.87 -4.92 7.58
C GLY A 91 0.20 -3.87 7.83
N SER A 92 0.12 -3.20 8.98
CA SER A 92 1.12 -2.22 9.40
C SER A 92 1.25 -2.20 10.91
N PHE A 93 2.48 -2.20 11.38
CA PHE A 93 2.86 -1.95 12.77
C PHE A 93 3.66 -0.65 12.84
N GLU A 94 3.27 0.26 13.72
CA GLU A 94 3.96 1.54 13.91
C GLU A 94 4.27 1.77 15.39
N VAL A 95 5.38 2.43 15.68
CA VAL A 95 5.61 3.07 16.96
C VAL A 95 5.75 4.57 16.71
N GLU A 96 4.83 5.34 17.28
CA GLU A 96 4.90 6.79 17.29
C GLU A 96 5.45 7.27 18.63
N PHE A 97 6.30 8.30 18.59
CA PHE A 97 6.85 8.90 19.80
C PHE A 97 7.02 10.41 19.64
N PRO A 98 6.83 11.19 20.71
CA PRO A 98 6.98 12.64 20.63
C PRO A 98 8.45 13.01 20.41
N LEU A 99 8.74 13.72 19.31
CA LEU A 99 10.05 14.33 19.09
C LEU A 99 10.13 15.68 19.81
N VAL A 100 9.16 16.56 19.53
CA VAL A 100 9.04 17.87 20.14
C VAL A 100 7.57 18.14 20.41
N ARG A 101 7.13 17.93 21.66
CA ARG A 101 5.73 18.08 22.07
C ARG A 101 5.20 19.49 21.80
N ALA A 102 6.01 20.51 22.11
CA ALA A 102 5.64 21.91 21.90
C ALA A 102 5.38 22.25 20.43
N ALA A 103 6.10 21.61 19.49
CA ALA A 103 5.95 21.80 18.06
C ALA A 103 4.99 20.80 17.39
N ARG A 104 4.37 19.90 18.17
CA ARG A 104 3.52 18.80 17.68
C ARG A 104 4.23 17.94 16.62
N LEU A 105 5.53 17.71 16.84
CA LEU A 105 6.37 16.84 16.02
C LEU A 105 6.41 15.44 16.62
N THR A 106 6.03 14.46 15.81
CA THR A 106 5.98 13.04 16.18
C THR A 106 6.91 12.27 15.26
N GLY A 107 7.81 11.48 15.85
CA GLY A 107 8.60 10.51 15.11
C GLY A 107 7.80 9.23 14.96
N VAL A 108 8.00 8.53 13.84
CA VAL A 108 7.41 7.23 13.59
C VAL A 108 8.49 6.27 13.09
N VAL A 109 8.45 5.04 13.58
CA VAL A 109 9.09 3.89 12.94
C VAL A 109 8.01 2.88 12.60
N PHE A 110 8.16 2.17 11.49
CA PHE A 110 7.12 1.27 11.02
C PHE A 110 7.66 0.01 10.36
N TYR A 111 6.78 -0.98 10.30
CA TYR A 111 6.88 -2.18 9.49
C TYR A 111 5.55 -2.36 8.76
N ASP A 112 5.60 -2.46 7.44
CA ASP A 112 4.43 -2.74 6.61
C ASP A 112 4.58 -4.12 5.93
N ALA A 113 3.46 -4.79 5.74
CA ALA A 113 3.40 -6.06 5.03
C ALA A 113 2.08 -6.17 4.28
N GLY A 114 2.10 -6.54 3.01
CA GLY A 114 0.85 -6.68 2.28
C GLY A 114 1.02 -7.07 0.83
N ASN A 115 -0.10 -7.38 0.20
CA ASN A 115 -0.15 -7.69 -1.22
C ASN A 115 -1.57 -7.56 -1.78
N VAL A 116 -1.66 -7.62 -3.10
CA VAL A 116 -2.88 -7.60 -3.89
C VAL A 116 -2.85 -8.82 -4.83
N TRP A 117 -3.98 -9.50 -4.98
CA TRP A 117 -4.10 -10.74 -5.76
C TRP A 117 -5.18 -10.66 -6.84
N ALA A 118 -4.95 -11.37 -7.95
CA ALA A 118 -5.89 -11.44 -9.06
C ALA A 118 -7.08 -12.36 -8.76
N ARG A 119 -8.12 -12.24 -9.58
CA ARG A 119 -9.26 -13.16 -9.54
C ARG A 119 -8.78 -14.59 -9.80
N GLY A 120 -9.23 -15.54 -8.98
CA GLY A 120 -8.81 -16.94 -9.07
C GLY A 120 -7.51 -17.28 -8.32
N GLU A 121 -6.66 -16.29 -7.99
CA GLU A 121 -5.50 -16.53 -7.14
C GLU A 121 -5.93 -16.73 -5.67
N PRO A 122 -5.34 -17.69 -4.95
CA PRO A 122 -5.61 -17.87 -3.53
C PRO A 122 -5.03 -16.71 -2.72
N TRP A 123 -5.73 -16.33 -1.65
CA TRP A 123 -5.16 -15.47 -0.62
C TRP A 123 -3.87 -16.08 -0.09
N LEU A 124 -2.83 -15.25 0.12
CA LEU A 124 -1.56 -15.71 0.69
C LEU A 124 -0.88 -16.82 -0.15
N GLY A 125 -1.20 -16.87 -1.46
CA GLY A 125 -0.82 -17.95 -2.38
C GLY A 125 0.66 -18.06 -2.76
N GLY A 126 1.49 -17.03 -2.51
CA GLY A 126 2.90 -16.92 -2.94
C GLY A 126 3.10 -16.86 -4.47
N GLN A 127 4.03 -16.14 -5.09
CA GLN A 127 5.18 -15.37 -4.63
C GLN A 127 5.16 -13.93 -5.22
N PRO A 128 4.68 -12.92 -4.48
CA PRO A 128 5.29 -11.58 -4.60
C PRO A 128 5.89 -11.06 -3.27
N GLY A 129 7.17 -10.75 -3.09
CA GLY A 129 8.36 -11.58 -3.33
C GLY A 129 8.90 -12.06 -1.97
N VAL A 130 9.18 -13.34 -1.83
CA VAL A 130 8.79 -14.14 -0.65
C VAL A 130 9.71 -14.11 0.58
N TRP A 131 9.17 -13.70 1.75
CA TRP A 131 8.91 -14.57 2.93
C TRP A 131 8.07 -13.81 3.98
N PRO A 132 6.95 -14.32 4.54
CA PRO A 132 6.13 -15.49 4.18
C PRO A 132 4.93 -15.12 3.27
N HIS A 133 4.33 -16.12 2.62
CA HIS A 133 3.03 -16.02 1.93
C HIS A 133 2.93 -15.08 0.71
N GLY A 134 4.06 -14.66 0.13
CA GLY A 134 4.05 -13.69 -0.97
C GLY A 134 3.44 -12.35 -0.54
N LEU A 135 3.78 -11.90 0.66
CA LEU A 135 3.59 -10.52 1.06
C LEU A 135 4.84 -9.72 0.71
N LEU A 136 4.64 -8.46 0.34
CA LEU A 136 5.72 -7.50 0.24
C LEU A 136 5.88 -6.81 1.58
N HIS A 137 7.11 -6.75 2.06
CA HIS A 137 7.48 -6.24 3.37
C HIS A 137 8.35 -5.00 3.23
N SER A 138 8.16 -4.06 4.14
CA SER A 138 9.05 -2.91 4.28
C SER A 138 9.17 -2.47 5.72
N VAL A 139 10.25 -1.75 5.99
CA VAL A 139 10.45 -1.01 7.23
C VAL A 139 10.79 0.42 6.92
N GLY A 140 10.62 1.30 7.88
CA GLY A 140 11.04 2.66 7.69
C GLY A 140 10.81 3.53 8.89
N TYR A 141 11.02 4.82 8.66
CA TYR A 141 10.85 5.83 9.68
C TYR A 141 10.40 7.14 9.06
N GLY A 142 9.96 8.06 9.89
CA GLY A 142 9.51 9.36 9.42
C GLY A 142 9.18 10.33 10.53
N VAL A 143 8.76 11.51 10.10
CA VAL A 143 8.32 12.61 10.95
C VAL A 143 6.93 13.03 10.51
N ARG A 144 6.03 13.15 11.49
CA ARG A 144 4.67 13.65 11.32
C ARG A 144 4.56 14.98 12.07
N TRP A 145 4.09 16.01 11.37
CA TRP A 145 3.96 17.35 11.92
C TRP A 145 2.52 17.83 11.81
N GLN A 146 1.89 18.12 12.95
CA GLN A 146 0.64 18.88 12.96
C GLN A 146 0.96 20.38 12.88
N SER A 147 1.21 20.86 11.66
CA SER A 147 1.46 22.28 11.43
C SER A 147 0.18 23.11 11.54
N PRO A 148 0.28 24.45 11.68
CA PRO A 148 -0.89 25.34 11.63
C PRO A 148 -1.71 25.22 10.34
N MET A 149 -1.08 24.81 9.22
CA MET A 149 -1.74 24.69 7.91
C MET A 149 -2.32 23.29 7.64
N GLY A 150 -2.11 22.34 8.55
CA GLY A 150 -2.59 20.97 8.42
C GLY A 150 -1.53 19.92 8.74
N PRO A 151 -1.90 18.63 8.69
CA PRO A 151 -0.97 17.54 8.95
C PRO A 151 0.01 17.36 7.78
N LEU A 152 1.29 17.19 8.11
CA LEU A 152 2.34 16.79 7.17
C LEU A 152 2.92 15.45 7.61
N ARG A 153 3.26 14.62 6.64
CA ARG A 153 3.99 13.36 6.85
C ARG A 153 5.19 13.35 5.91
N PHE A 154 6.34 12.96 6.45
CA PHE A 154 7.57 12.75 5.71
C PHE A 154 8.12 11.41 6.14
N GLU A 155 8.14 10.42 5.25
CA GLU A 155 8.43 9.03 5.61
C GLU A 155 9.40 8.44 4.57
N ILE A 156 10.38 7.67 5.04
CA ILE A 156 11.32 6.93 4.20
C ILE A 156 11.07 5.45 4.47
N GLY A 157 10.71 4.71 3.41
CA GLY A 157 10.53 3.27 3.46
C GLY A 157 11.64 2.52 2.73
N TYR A 158 11.97 1.34 3.22
CA TYR A 158 12.95 0.41 2.68
C TYR A 158 12.27 -0.95 2.44
N PRO A 159 12.10 -1.36 1.18
CA PRO A 159 11.63 -2.71 0.86
C PRO A 159 12.54 -3.78 1.44
N LEU A 160 12.00 -4.63 2.32
CA LEU A 160 12.68 -5.83 2.82
C LEU A 160 12.61 -6.98 1.80
N THR A 161 11.59 -6.94 0.94
CA THR A 161 11.40 -7.90 -0.14
C THR A 161 11.26 -7.18 -1.49
N PRO A 162 12.35 -6.59 -2.00
CA PRO A 162 12.32 -5.84 -3.26
C PRO A 162 12.15 -6.77 -4.47
N ARG A 163 11.43 -6.29 -5.49
CA ARG A 163 11.32 -6.94 -6.80
C ARG A 163 12.31 -6.32 -7.79
N SER A 164 12.98 -7.17 -8.56
CA SER A 164 13.99 -6.78 -9.57
C SER A 164 13.53 -7.00 -11.01
N GLY A 165 12.25 -7.30 -11.22
CA GLY A 165 11.63 -7.59 -12.52
C GLY A 165 11.08 -6.34 -13.22
N PRO A 166 10.13 -6.52 -14.16
CA PRO A 166 9.52 -5.41 -14.90
C PRO A 166 8.86 -4.36 -14.00
N ILE A 167 8.37 -4.80 -12.84
CA ILE A 167 8.07 -3.92 -11.72
C ILE A 167 9.30 -3.86 -10.80
N TYR A 168 10.10 -2.82 -11.00
CA TYR A 168 11.29 -2.55 -10.18
C TYR A 168 10.91 -1.76 -8.93
N ASP A 169 11.42 -2.22 -7.77
CA ASP A 169 11.32 -1.53 -6.49
C ASP A 169 12.65 -0.85 -6.12
N GLU A 170 12.57 0.41 -5.72
CA GLU A 170 13.73 1.19 -5.30
C GLU A 170 14.30 0.67 -3.96
N PRO A 171 15.63 0.77 -3.72
CA PRO A 171 16.24 0.39 -2.44
C PRO A 171 15.70 1.18 -1.24
N SER A 172 15.26 2.42 -1.49
CA SER A 172 14.53 3.25 -0.54
C SER A 172 13.64 4.23 -1.30
N LEU A 173 12.51 4.60 -0.68
CA LEU A 173 11.57 5.55 -1.24
C LEU A 173 11.22 6.61 -0.19
N PHE A 174 11.44 7.88 -0.53
CA PHE A 174 10.97 9.01 0.25
C PHE A 174 9.56 9.41 -0.20
N GLU A 175 8.66 9.54 0.75
CA GLU A 175 7.27 9.87 0.52
C GLU A 175 6.83 11.01 1.44
N PHE A 176 5.99 11.89 0.93
CA PHE A 176 5.43 12.96 1.73
C PHE A 176 3.98 13.26 1.38
N THR A 177 3.25 13.78 2.36
CA THR A 177 1.87 14.27 2.18
C THR A 177 1.67 15.57 2.93
N ILE A 178 0.93 16.49 2.32
CA ILE A 178 0.53 17.76 2.92
C ILE A 178 -0.99 17.81 2.90
N GLY A 179 -1.61 17.96 4.08
CA GLY A 179 -3.06 18.01 4.21
C GLY A 179 -3.72 16.62 4.23
N SER A 180 -5.05 16.63 4.34
CA SER A 180 -5.88 15.43 4.24
C SER A 180 -6.45 15.32 2.83
N LEU A 181 -6.25 14.19 2.16
CA LEU A 181 -7.14 13.78 1.07
C LEU A 181 -8.41 13.27 1.75
N PHE A 182 -9.42 14.13 1.87
CA PHE A 182 -10.76 13.72 2.31
C PHE A 182 -11.43 12.90 1.21
#